data_AF-A0A3A4KQE0-F1
#
_entry.id   AF-A0A3A4KQE0-F1
#
_cell.length_a   1.000
_cell.length_b   1.000
_cell.length_c   1.000
_cell.angle_alpha   90.00
_cell.angle_beta   90.00
_cell.angle_gamma   90.00
#
_symmetry.space_group_name_H-M   'P 1'
#
loop_
_entity.id
_entity.type
_entity.pdbx_description
1 polymer ?
#
loop_
_entity_poly.entity_id
_entity_poly.type
_entity_poly.pdbx_seq_one_letter_code
_entity_poly.pdbx_strand_id
1 'polypeptide(L)'
;MDGAGGFPDPRRDTYIAPDAVRTYGRNVGGIAKTLQKALDSAAKEVDDLLSRGWSGATAQEFADGWRETHDGGERIVHALRTLAGKLGVGADEYRDREDTSATDIASLRT
;
A
#
# COMPACT_ATOMS: atom_id res chain seq x y z
N MET A 1 39.18 25.12 20.27
CA MET A 1 39.84 24.13 19.41
C MET A 1 40.05 22.94 20.34
N ASP A 2 39.28 21.86 20.29
CA ASP A 2 38.95 21.05 19.12
C ASP A 2 37.57 20.38 19.24
N GLY A 3 36.87 20.32 18.11
CA GLY A 3 35.58 19.65 17.97
C GLY A 3 35.77 18.15 17.77
N ALA A 4 35.24 17.34 18.69
CA ALA A 4 34.96 15.95 18.45
C ALA A 4 33.52 15.83 17.95
N GLY A 5 33.31 16.16 16.68
CA GLY A 5 32.10 15.78 15.96
C GLY A 5 32.13 14.27 15.80
N GLY A 6 31.38 13.57 16.66
CA GLY A 6 31.12 12.15 16.45
C GLY A 6 30.39 12.00 15.13
N PHE A 7 31.06 11.44 14.12
CA PHE A 7 30.41 11.04 12.90
C PHE A 7 29.33 10.02 13.28
N PRO A 8 28.05 10.23 12.89
CA PRO A 8 27.05 9.20 13.02
C PRO A 8 27.56 7.95 12.30
N ASP A 9 27.61 6.83 13.02
CA ASP A 9 28.00 5.53 12.45
C ASP A 9 26.98 5.16 11.36
N PRO A 10 27.36 5.16 10.08
CA PRO A 10 26.42 4.90 8.98
C PRO A 10 25.85 3.47 9.04
N ARG A 11 26.39 2.59 9.89
CA ARG A 11 25.90 1.22 10.09
C ARG A 11 24.68 1.14 11.01
N ARG A 12 24.37 2.21 11.75
CA ARG A 12 23.20 2.28 12.65
C ARG A 12 22.00 2.97 12.03
N ASP A 13 22.16 3.58 10.86
CA ASP A 13 21.06 4.17 10.14
C ASP A 13 20.46 3.14 9.17
N THR A 14 19.23 2.73 9.50
CA THR A 14 18.29 1.92 8.70
C THR A 14 18.42 0.38 8.77
N TYR A 15 18.37 -0.20 9.97
CA TYR A 15 17.82 -1.56 10.10
C TYR A 15 16.29 -1.49 9.91
N ILE A 16 15.84 -1.61 8.67
CA ILE A 16 14.42 -1.83 8.39
C ILE A 16 14.14 -3.30 8.66
N ALA A 17 13.47 -3.60 9.78
CA ALA A 17 13.03 -4.96 10.07
C ALA A 17 12.12 -5.47 8.93
N PRO A 18 12.53 -6.48 8.13
CA PRO A 18 11.78 -6.91 6.95
C PRO A 18 10.35 -7.37 7.30
N ASP A 19 10.17 -7.89 8.50
CA ASP A 19 8.88 -8.30 9.02
C ASP A 19 7.94 -7.11 9.31
N ALA A 20 8.48 -5.95 9.68
CA ALA A 20 7.69 -4.73 9.84
C ALA A 20 7.18 -4.25 8.49
N VAL A 21 8.04 -4.16 7.46
CA VAL A 21 7.66 -3.77 6.09
C VAL A 21 6.59 -4.71 5.52
N ARG A 22 6.77 -6.02 5.73
CA ARG A 22 5.80 -7.02 5.32
C ARG A 22 4.46 -6.85 6.05
N THR A 23 4.49 -6.50 7.33
CA THR A 23 3.29 -6.22 8.12
C THR A 23 2.57 -4.98 7.60
N TYR A 24 3.29 -3.90 7.30
CA TYR A 24 2.71 -2.71 6.67
C TYR A 24 2.11 -3.04 5.29
N GLY A 25 2.81 -3.82 4.46
CA GLY A 25 2.29 -4.27 3.15
C GLY A 25 0.97 -5.03 3.29
N ARG A 26 0.87 -5.96 4.25
CA ARG A 26 -0.38 -6.67 4.54
C ARG A 26 -1.50 -5.73 5.02
N ASN A 27 -1.19 -4.78 5.91
CA ASN A 27 -2.16 -3.80 6.40
C ASN A 27 -2.71 -2.94 5.25
N VAL A 28 -1.84 -2.41 4.40
CA VAL A 28 -2.22 -1.61 3.23
C VAL A 28 -3.07 -2.45 2.26
N GLY A 29 -2.71 -3.71 2.02
CA GLY A 29 -3.53 -4.62 1.21
C GLY A 29 -4.91 -4.91 1.83
N GLY A 30 -4.98 -5.01 3.15
CA GLY A 30 -6.23 -5.13 3.91
C GLY A 30 -7.14 -3.91 3.74
N ILE A 31 -6.57 -2.71 3.88
CA ILE A 31 -7.30 -1.44 3.67
C ILE A 31 -7.82 -1.37 2.22
N ALA A 32 -6.99 -1.70 1.23
CA ALA A 32 -7.40 -1.71 -0.18
C ALA A 32 -8.57 -2.67 -0.44
N LYS A 33 -8.55 -3.86 0.20
CA LYS A 33 -9.63 -4.85 0.09
C LYS A 33 -10.92 -4.35 0.74
N THR A 34 -10.84 -3.73 1.92
CA THR A 34 -12.02 -3.17 2.60
C THR A 34 -12.62 -2.03 1.79
N LEU A 35 -11.78 -1.12 1.28
CA LEU A 35 -12.24 -0.02 0.44
C LEU A 35 -12.92 -0.51 -0.85
N GLN A 36 -12.33 -1.50 -1.53
CA GLN A 36 -12.95 -2.07 -2.73
C GLN A 36 -14.34 -2.65 -2.43
N LYS A 37 -14.48 -3.42 -1.35
CA LYS A 37 -15.79 -3.97 -0.96
C LYS A 37 -16.83 -2.90 -0.68
N ALA A 38 -16.42 -1.79 -0.06
CA ALA A 38 -17.30 -0.67 0.22
C ALA A 38 -17.74 0.02 -1.08
N LEU A 39 -16.81 0.26 -2.02
CA LEU A 39 -17.13 0.79 -3.35
C LEU A 39 -18.08 -0.12 -4.11
N ASP A 40 -17.83 -1.43 -4.13
CA ASP A 40 -18.68 -2.42 -4.79
C ASP A 40 -20.09 -2.49 -4.18
N SER A 41 -20.23 -2.22 -2.87
CA SER A 41 -21.53 -2.18 -2.19
C SER A 41 -22.29 -0.91 -2.58
N ALA A 42 -21.62 0.24 -2.47
CA ALA A 42 -22.20 1.54 -2.82
C ALA A 42 -22.59 1.59 -4.31
N ALA A 43 -21.81 0.99 -5.20
CA ALA A 43 -22.15 0.89 -6.63
C ALA A 43 -23.48 0.16 -6.84
N LYS A 44 -23.71 -0.97 -6.15
CA LYS A 44 -24.99 -1.69 -6.21
C LYS A 44 -26.15 -0.86 -5.67
N GLU A 45 -25.94 -0.16 -4.57
CA GLU A 45 -26.98 0.70 -3.97
C GLU A 45 -27.35 1.87 -4.88
N VAL A 46 -26.36 2.48 -5.55
CA VAL A 46 -26.60 3.56 -6.52
C VAL A 46 -27.29 3.05 -7.78
N ASP A 47 -26.87 1.91 -8.32
CA ASP A 47 -27.54 1.28 -9.47
C ASP A 47 -29.00 0.94 -9.15
N ASP A 48 -29.26 0.39 -7.96
CA ASP A 48 -30.62 0.12 -7.48
C ASP A 48 -31.43 1.41 -7.34
N LEU A 49 -30.84 2.48 -6.80
CA LEU A 49 -31.52 3.77 -6.63
C LEU A 49 -31.90 4.40 -7.97
N LEU A 50 -30.98 4.41 -8.94
CA LEU A 50 -31.19 5.00 -10.27
C LEU A 50 -32.14 4.14 -11.13
N SER A 51 -32.17 2.82 -10.93
CA SER A 51 -33.06 1.92 -11.67
C SER A 51 -34.48 1.85 -11.10
N ARG A 52 -34.69 2.13 -9.81
CA ARG A 52 -36.01 2.05 -9.13
C ARG A 52 -36.89 3.30 -9.28
N GLY A 53 -36.57 4.19 -10.22
CA GLY A 53 -37.45 5.27 -10.64
C GLY A 53 -37.01 6.67 -10.22
N TRP A 54 -35.86 6.83 -9.55
CA TRP A 54 -35.26 8.15 -9.42
C TRP A 54 -34.67 8.58 -10.77
N SER A 55 -35.26 9.61 -11.37
CA SER A 55 -34.92 10.08 -12.71
C SER A 55 -35.05 11.60 -12.81
N GLY A 56 -34.56 12.16 -13.92
CA GLY A 56 -34.54 13.60 -14.16
C GLY A 56 -33.15 14.21 -13.94
N ALA A 57 -33.05 15.53 -14.10
CA ALA A 57 -31.77 16.25 -14.11
C ALA A 57 -30.93 16.02 -12.84
N THR A 58 -31.57 16.02 -11.67
CA THR A 58 -30.87 15.81 -10.39
C THR A 58 -30.35 14.38 -10.22
N ALA A 59 -31.07 13.37 -10.73
CA ALA A 59 -30.61 11.99 -10.75
C ALA A 59 -29.39 11.83 -11.67
N GLN A 60 -29.38 12.54 -12.81
CA GLN A 60 -28.25 12.55 -13.74
C GLN A 60 -27.02 13.22 -13.13
N GLU A 61 -27.17 14.41 -12.53
CA GLU A 61 -26.08 15.10 -11.84
C GLU A 61 -25.49 14.25 -10.71
N PHE A 62 -26.33 13.56 -9.94
CA PHE A 62 -25.89 12.62 -8.93
C PHE A 62 -25.12 11.44 -9.55
N ALA A 63 -25.64 10.82 -10.62
CA ALA A 63 -24.99 9.70 -11.29
C ALA A 63 -23.61 10.08 -11.83
N ASP A 64 -23.47 11.30 -12.35
CA ASP A 64 -22.20 11.83 -12.84
C ASP A 64 -21.19 12.04 -11.70
N GLY A 65 -21.63 12.67 -10.59
CA GLY A 65 -20.78 12.84 -9.41
C GLY A 65 -20.41 11.52 -8.71
N TRP A 66 -21.33 10.56 -8.69
CA TRP A 66 -21.08 9.21 -8.20
C TRP A 66 -20.03 8.50 -9.05
N ARG A 67 -20.14 8.57 -10.39
CA ARG A 67 -19.18 7.96 -11.31
C ARG A 67 -17.77 8.52 -11.11
N GLU A 68 -17.63 9.84 -10.97
CA GLU A 68 -16.33 10.46 -10.65
C GLU A 68 -15.78 9.96 -9.30
N THR A 69 -16.64 9.87 -8.28
CA THR A 69 -16.28 9.36 -6.95
C THR A 69 -15.83 7.91 -7.01
N HIS A 70 -16.56 7.07 -7.73
CA HIS A 70 -16.27 5.65 -7.90
C HIS A 70 -14.94 5.45 -8.62
N ASP A 71 -14.72 6.14 -9.74
CA ASP A 71 -13.47 6.10 -10.50
C ASP A 71 -12.27 6.56 -9.64
N GLY A 72 -12.45 7.62 -8.85
CA GLY A 72 -11.45 8.08 -7.89
C GLY A 72 -11.13 7.02 -6.83
N GLY A 73 -12.18 6.37 -6.29
CA GLY A 73 -12.06 5.26 -5.36
C GLY A 73 -11.28 4.08 -5.92
N GLU A 74 -11.57 3.66 -7.16
CA GLU A 74 -10.84 2.59 -7.84
C GLU A 74 -9.36 2.91 -8.01
N ARG A 75 -9.03 4.17 -8.37
CA ARG A 75 -7.63 4.62 -8.47
C ARG A 75 -6.90 4.54 -7.14
N ILE A 76 -7.56 4.89 -6.03
CA ILE A 76 -7.00 4.76 -4.67
C ILE A 76 -6.78 3.30 -4.33
N VAL A 77 -7.75 2.41 -4.59
CA VAL A 77 -7.61 0.96 -4.38
C VAL A 77 -6.40 0.42 -5.16
N HIS A 78 -6.27 0.80 -6.43
CA HIS A 78 -5.15 0.40 -7.27
C HIS A 78 -3.80 0.89 -6.72
N ALA A 79 -3.72 2.15 -6.30
CA ALA A 79 -2.52 2.71 -5.69
C ALA A 79 -2.14 1.98 -4.40
N LEU A 80 -3.10 1.70 -3.52
CA LEU A 80 -2.88 0.95 -2.27
C LEU A 80 -2.40 -0.48 -2.56
N ARG A 81 -2.98 -1.17 -3.54
CA ARG A 81 -2.51 -2.50 -3.96
C ARG A 81 -1.08 -2.47 -4.49
N THR A 82 -0.76 -1.46 -5.29
CA THR A 82 0.60 -1.24 -5.81
C THR A 82 1.59 -1.01 -4.66
N LEU A 83 1.23 -0.18 -3.67
CA LEU A 83 2.02 0.06 -2.47
C LEU A 83 2.23 -1.23 -1.67
N ALA A 84 1.16 -1.99 -1.41
CA ALA A 84 1.23 -3.27 -0.73
C ALA A 84 2.17 -4.27 -1.43
N GLY A 85 2.10 -4.34 -2.77
CA GLY A 85 2.98 -5.18 -3.59
C GLY A 85 4.45 -4.76 -3.49
N LYS A 86 4.75 -3.46 -3.63
CA LYS A 86 6.12 -2.94 -3.51
C LYS A 86 6.73 -3.19 -2.13
N LEU A 87 5.94 -3.02 -1.06
CA LEU A 87 6.38 -3.32 0.30
C LEU A 87 6.65 -4.83 0.47
N GLY A 88 5.85 -5.70 -0.15
CA GLY A 88 6.11 -7.14 -0.18
C GLY A 88 7.44 -7.48 -0.84
N VAL A 89 7.66 -7.01 -2.08
CA VAL A 89 8.89 -7.26 -2.86
C VAL A 89 10.13 -6.74 -2.13
N GLY A 90 10.08 -5.52 -1.58
CA GLY A 90 11.21 -4.95 -0.85
C GLY A 90 11.59 -5.73 0.41
N ALA A 91 10.61 -6.33 1.10
CA ALA A 91 10.87 -7.18 2.26
C ALA A 91 11.52 -8.52 1.89
N ASP A 92 11.23 -9.06 0.70
CA ASP A 92 11.82 -10.30 0.21
C ASP A 92 13.25 -10.07 -0.27
N GLU A 93 13.50 -9.02 -1.07
CA GLU A 93 14.86 -8.67 -1.52
C GLU A 93 15.81 -8.36 -0.35
N TYR A 94 15.32 -7.76 0.74
CA TYR A 94 16.14 -7.51 1.92
C TYR A 94 16.59 -8.83 2.58
N ARG A 95 15.67 -9.81 2.67
CA ARG A 95 15.99 -11.12 3.26
C ARG A 95 17.01 -11.87 2.40
N ASP A 96 16.88 -11.85 1.08
CA ASP A 96 17.82 -12.49 0.17
C ASP A 96 19.24 -11.88 0.27
N ARG A 97 19.34 -10.55 0.42
CA ARG A 97 20.62 -9.87 0.65
C ARG A 97 21.24 -10.22 2.01
N GLU A 98 20.42 -10.34 3.06
CA GLU A 98 20.87 -10.74 4.38
C GLU A 98 21.39 -12.19 4.38
N ASP A 99 20.65 -13.12 3.77
CA ASP A 99 21.04 -14.54 3.68
C ASP A 99 22.34 -14.71 2.88
N THR A 100 22.49 -13.96 1.77
CA THR A 100 23.72 -13.94 0.98
C THR A 100 24.89 -13.40 1.80
N SER A 101 24.69 -12.25 2.48
CA SER A 101 25.73 -11.62 3.30
C SER A 101 26.15 -12.52 4.48
N ALA A 102 25.19 -13.20 5.12
CA ALA A 102 25.44 -14.14 6.20
C ALA A 102 26.24 -15.35 5.70
N THR A 103 25.93 -15.86 4.50
CA THR A 103 26.66 -16.96 3.85
C THR A 103 28.09 -16.56 3.51
N ASP A 104 28.31 -15.37 2.98
CA ASP A 104 29.64 -14.84 2.65
C ASP A 104 30.50 -14.66 3.91
N ILE A 105 29.93 -14.09 4.98
CA ILE A 105 30.63 -13.92 6.26
C ILE A 105 30.96 -15.28 6.90
N ALA A 106 30.04 -16.25 6.84
CA ALA A 106 30.28 -17.60 7.34
C ALA A 106 31.41 -18.30 6.55
N SER A 107 31.46 -18.07 5.24
CA SER A 107 32.49 -18.63 4.36
C SER A 107 33.88 -18.05 4.63
N LEU A 108 33.99 -16.79 5.04
CA LEU A 108 35.25 -16.17 5.46
C LEU A 108 35.77 -16.65 6.83
N ARG A 109 34.92 -17.33 7.62
CA ARG A 109 35.27 -17.85 8.95
C ARG A 109 35.80 -19.28 8.91
N THR A 110 35.77 -19.93 7.74
CA THR A 110 36.21 -21.31 7.53
C THR A 110 37.49 -21.32 6.71
#